data_AF-A0A0K2ZHL2-F1
#
_entry.id   AF-A0A0K2ZHL2-F1
#
_cell.length_a   1.000
_cell.length_b   1.000
_cell.length_c   1.000
_cell.angle_alpha   90.00
_cell.angle_beta   90.00
_cell.angle_gamma   90.00
#
_symmetry.space_group_name_H-M   'P 1'
#
loop_
_entity.id
_entity.type
_entity.pdbx_description
1 polymer ?
#
loop_
_entity_poly.entity_id
_entity_poly.type
_entity_poly.pdbx_seq_one_letter_code
_entity_poly.pdbx_strand_id
1 'polypeptide(L)'
;MEDRHRAGASRARRSTPAPFWTRTRAIALYPLRGGALFALIALTLCRLLGMLPGIGWILGMVTALAIYKYAFEILRHTADGYMEAPERGFDIGDGVVLRLLALMIVLGAVVVAAALLAGPIAGMLTLLAVVLLQPGFLISLAIDGSLRRALNPVVSIGLALRIGWPYLAAFGLLFVIQASALTAANWLQKYLPPLASDLAVGVVTIWGLFAAFHLLGYLVYQYHEVLGYEPAADDDATHARHDPDQRVLDEAEQFVRDGHAVEALQLLRGEVRSRAVSLAVHELYQRLLRSGGRADDLREHSRQYINRLLQEKQERRALALLREALDADPDFAPLLPEQASLLAERAQLAGQFKLALDGLRAARRAWPKAPEFSAWSLGAALLLAERCGDDAQARALLQDALARCEDEAQRGKLQAALKALTIAPA
;
A
#
# COMPACT_ATOMS: atom_id res chain seq x y z
N MET A 1 -25.24 29.63 15.98
CA MET A 1 -25.67 28.31 16.54
C MET A 1 -25.80 27.25 15.44
N GLU A 2 -25.92 27.64 14.16
CA GLU A 2 -25.90 26.73 13.01
C GLU A 2 -24.61 25.91 12.81
N ASP A 3 -23.42 26.41 13.19
CA ASP A 3 -22.16 25.68 12.92
C ASP A 3 -22.00 24.41 13.76
N ARG A 4 -22.62 24.35 14.95
CA ARG A 4 -22.62 23.11 15.77
C ARG A 4 -23.56 22.05 15.18
N HIS A 5 -24.62 22.46 14.48
CA HIS A 5 -25.53 21.54 13.80
C HIS A 5 -24.95 21.00 12.48
N ARG A 6 -24.12 21.78 11.78
CA ARG A 6 -23.39 21.30 10.58
C ARG A 6 -22.28 20.31 10.91
N ALA A 7 -21.55 20.50 12.02
CA ALA A 7 -20.57 19.54 12.51
C ALA A 7 -21.20 18.21 13.01
N GLY A 8 -22.46 18.26 13.49
CA GLY A 8 -23.23 17.07 13.83
C GLY A 8 -23.78 16.32 12.61
N ALA A 9 -24.19 17.06 11.57
CA ALA A 9 -24.74 16.48 10.34
C ALA A 9 -23.67 15.87 9.41
N SER A 10 -22.43 16.35 9.45
CA SER A 10 -21.30 15.73 8.71
C SER A 10 -20.76 14.47 9.37
N ARG A 11 -21.04 14.24 10.66
CA ARG A 11 -20.75 12.98 11.36
C ARG A 11 -21.73 11.85 11.00
N ALA A 12 -22.86 12.19 10.39
CA ALA A 12 -24.02 11.32 10.16
C ALA A 12 -24.00 10.52 8.83
N ARG A 13 -22.82 10.31 8.21
CA ARG A 13 -22.65 9.27 7.17
C ARG A 13 -21.41 8.41 7.41
N ARG A 14 -21.11 8.08 8.67
CA ARG A 14 -20.39 6.84 8.96
C ARG A 14 -21.36 5.71 8.67
N SER A 15 -21.23 5.07 7.52
CA SER A 15 -22.04 3.88 7.22
C SER A 15 -21.72 2.84 8.29
N THR A 16 -22.66 2.60 9.21
CA THR A 16 -22.53 1.55 10.22
C THR A 16 -22.14 0.24 9.51
N PRO A 17 -21.06 -0.45 9.95
CA PRO A 17 -20.61 -1.66 9.30
C PRO A 17 -21.75 -2.67 9.17
N ALA A 18 -21.81 -3.36 8.02
CA ALA A 18 -22.83 -4.37 7.78
C ALA A 18 -22.80 -5.45 8.87
N PRO A 19 -23.94 -6.03 9.27
CA PRO A 19 -23.92 -7.05 10.31
C PRO A 19 -23.13 -8.30 9.92
N PHE A 20 -22.33 -8.85 10.84
CA PHE A 20 -21.45 -10.00 10.55
C PHE A 20 -22.19 -11.22 9.97
N TRP A 21 -23.46 -11.44 10.36
CA TRP A 21 -24.28 -12.54 9.84
C TRP A 21 -24.66 -12.40 8.37
N THR A 22 -24.58 -11.19 7.80
CA THR A 22 -24.71 -10.97 6.34
C THR A 22 -23.41 -11.26 5.59
N ARG A 23 -22.29 -11.40 6.31
CA ARG A 23 -20.93 -11.58 5.78
C ARG A 23 -20.34 -12.96 6.05
N THR A 24 -21.16 -13.94 6.43
CA THR A 24 -20.72 -15.32 6.73
C THR A 24 -19.85 -15.93 5.63
N ARG A 25 -20.25 -15.76 4.35
CA ARG A 25 -19.45 -16.22 3.20
C ARG A 25 -18.10 -15.51 3.10
N ALA A 26 -18.06 -14.20 3.34
CA ALA A 26 -16.81 -13.44 3.29
C ALA A 26 -15.86 -13.89 4.42
N ILE A 27 -16.39 -14.11 5.61
CA ILE A 27 -15.64 -14.60 6.78
C ILE A 27 -15.09 -16.01 6.52
N ALA A 28 -15.90 -16.92 5.97
CA ALA A 28 -15.47 -18.27 5.64
C ALA A 28 -14.41 -18.31 4.52
N LEU A 29 -14.48 -17.39 3.55
CA LEU A 29 -13.52 -17.29 2.46
C LEU A 29 -12.28 -16.46 2.81
N TYR A 30 -12.26 -15.76 3.96
CA TYR A 30 -11.16 -14.89 4.36
C TYR A 30 -9.80 -15.61 4.37
N PRO A 31 -9.65 -16.82 4.96
CA PRO A 31 -8.34 -17.49 4.97
C PRO A 31 -7.85 -17.94 3.59
N LEU A 32 -8.70 -17.87 2.56
CA LEU A 32 -8.40 -18.25 1.19
C LEU A 32 -8.10 -17.03 0.29
N ARG A 33 -7.88 -15.84 0.89
CA ARG A 33 -7.65 -14.58 0.16
C ARG A 33 -6.36 -13.90 0.63
N GLY A 34 -5.70 -13.20 -0.30
CA GLY A 34 -4.57 -12.31 -0.04
C GLY A 34 -3.46 -12.95 0.80
N GLY A 35 -2.88 -12.18 1.72
CA GLY A 35 -1.82 -12.62 2.63
C GLY A 35 -2.18 -13.84 3.50
N ALA A 36 -3.46 -14.00 3.88
CA ALA A 36 -3.89 -15.10 4.73
C ALA A 36 -3.77 -16.47 4.04
N LEU A 37 -4.01 -16.54 2.72
CA LEU A 37 -3.81 -17.77 1.94
C LEU A 37 -2.34 -18.18 1.92
N PHE A 38 -1.44 -17.22 1.68
CA PHE A 38 0.01 -17.49 1.69
C PHE A 38 0.48 -17.92 3.07
N ALA A 39 0.03 -17.24 4.13
CA ALA A 39 0.32 -17.63 5.51
C ALA A 39 -0.22 -19.03 5.84
N LEU A 40 -1.44 -19.35 5.42
CA LEU A 40 -2.06 -20.67 5.61
C LEU A 40 -1.24 -21.77 4.94
N ILE A 41 -0.81 -21.58 3.69
CA ILE A 41 0.02 -22.55 2.97
C ILE A 41 1.37 -22.70 3.66
N ALA A 42 2.06 -21.58 3.93
CA ALA A 42 3.39 -21.60 4.54
C ALA A 42 3.37 -22.26 5.92
N LEU A 43 2.43 -21.90 6.79
CA LEU A 43 2.32 -22.45 8.15
C LEU A 43 1.89 -23.92 8.15
N THR A 44 1.06 -24.34 7.17
CA THR A 44 0.75 -25.77 6.97
C THR A 44 2.02 -26.54 6.62
N LEU A 45 2.82 -26.04 5.67
CA LEU A 45 4.08 -26.67 5.28
C LEU A 45 5.09 -26.71 6.45
N CYS A 46 5.15 -25.65 7.26
CA CYS A 46 5.98 -25.64 8.47
C CYS A 46 5.61 -26.73 9.47
N ARG A 47 4.37 -27.23 9.50
CA ARG A 47 4.02 -28.36 10.38
C ARG A 47 4.81 -29.63 10.05
N LEU A 48 5.27 -29.81 8.81
CA LEU A 48 6.12 -30.94 8.42
C LEU A 48 7.46 -30.94 9.18
N LEU A 49 7.96 -29.77 9.60
CA LEU A 49 9.14 -29.66 10.46
C LEU A 49 8.92 -30.34 11.82
N GLY A 50 7.67 -30.45 12.25
CA GLY A 50 7.27 -31.20 13.44
C GLY A 50 7.55 -32.69 13.38
N MET A 51 7.70 -33.25 12.17
CA MET A 51 8.00 -34.67 11.94
C MET A 51 9.50 -35.00 12.06
N LEU A 52 10.36 -34.00 12.22
CA LEU A 52 11.80 -34.20 12.34
C LEU A 52 12.16 -34.91 13.66
N PRO A 53 13.00 -35.95 13.63
CA PRO A 53 13.42 -36.65 14.85
C PRO A 53 14.23 -35.71 15.76
N GLY A 54 14.01 -35.80 17.07
CA GLY A 54 14.72 -35.02 18.09
C GLY A 54 14.19 -33.59 18.26
N ILE A 55 14.30 -32.74 17.23
CA ILE A 55 13.96 -31.30 17.32
C ILE A 55 12.52 -30.97 16.88
N GLY A 56 11.81 -31.90 16.25
CA GLY A 56 10.49 -31.66 15.67
C GLY A 56 9.45 -31.13 16.67
N TRP A 57 9.47 -31.57 17.93
CA TRP A 57 8.55 -31.04 18.95
C TRP A 57 8.76 -29.55 19.23
N ILE A 58 10.01 -29.05 19.21
CA ILE A 58 10.33 -27.63 19.36
C ILE A 58 9.82 -26.86 18.15
N LEU A 59 10.13 -27.33 16.94
CA LEU A 59 9.70 -26.69 15.70
C LEU A 59 8.17 -26.70 15.55
N GLY A 60 7.51 -27.76 15.99
CA GLY A 60 6.06 -27.87 16.06
C GLY A 60 5.46 -26.84 17.02
N MET A 61 6.07 -26.66 18.20
CA MET A 61 5.66 -25.63 19.16
C MET A 61 5.84 -24.23 18.58
N VAL A 62 7.01 -23.93 17.99
CA VAL A 62 7.28 -22.64 17.32
C VAL A 62 6.27 -22.39 16.20
N THR A 63 5.95 -23.40 15.40
CA THR A 63 4.95 -23.31 14.33
C THR A 63 3.57 -23.03 14.89
N ALA A 64 3.17 -23.71 15.98
CA ALA A 64 1.90 -23.44 16.65
C ALA A 64 1.84 -22.00 17.20
N LEU A 65 2.92 -21.52 17.82
CA LEU A 65 3.03 -20.15 18.29
C LEU A 65 2.91 -19.14 17.13
N ALA A 66 3.56 -19.42 15.99
CA ALA A 66 3.47 -18.58 14.79
C ALA A 66 2.05 -18.54 14.19
N ILE A 67 1.34 -19.67 14.17
CA ILE A 67 -0.06 -19.75 13.74
C ILE A 67 -0.94 -18.86 14.61
N TYR A 68 -0.81 -18.94 15.94
CA TYR A 68 -1.56 -18.08 16.85
C TYR A 68 -1.14 -16.61 16.76
N LYS A 69 0.16 -16.31 16.59
CA LYS A 69 0.64 -14.94 16.39
C LYS A 69 -0.05 -14.29 15.18
N TYR A 70 -0.07 -14.98 14.05
CA TYR A 70 -0.73 -14.48 12.85
C TYR A 70 -2.26 -14.38 13.02
N ALA A 71 -2.89 -15.34 13.71
CA ALA A 71 -4.32 -15.26 14.02
C ALA A 71 -4.66 -14.03 14.88
N PHE A 72 -3.85 -13.72 15.89
CA PHE A 72 -4.01 -12.50 16.69
C PHE A 72 -3.85 -11.22 15.86
N GLU A 73 -2.90 -11.22 14.91
CA GLU A 73 -2.73 -10.11 13.97
C GLU A 73 -3.95 -9.94 13.07
N ILE A 74 -4.52 -11.03 12.55
CA ILE A 74 -5.79 -10.99 11.81
C ILE A 74 -6.90 -10.33 12.65
N LEU A 75 -7.07 -10.72 13.92
CA LEU A 75 -8.11 -10.17 14.78
C LEU A 75 -7.90 -8.66 14.96
N ARG A 76 -6.69 -8.23 15.31
CA ARG A 76 -6.38 -6.81 15.53
C ARG A 76 -6.54 -5.99 14.25
N HIS A 77 -5.94 -6.45 13.14
CA HIS A 77 -6.03 -5.78 11.84
C HIS A 77 -7.49 -5.65 11.37
N THR A 78 -8.30 -6.68 11.58
CA THR A 78 -9.73 -6.63 11.25
C THR A 78 -10.50 -5.70 12.20
N ALA A 79 -10.17 -5.69 13.49
CA ALA A 79 -10.76 -4.77 14.48
C ALA A 79 -10.46 -3.31 14.13
N ASP A 80 -9.26 -3.04 13.62
CA ASP A 80 -8.82 -1.74 13.11
C ASP A 80 -9.51 -1.31 11.80
N GLY A 81 -10.36 -2.15 11.23
CA GLY A 81 -11.20 -1.84 10.08
C GLY A 81 -10.63 -2.30 8.73
N TYR A 82 -9.44 -2.90 8.72
CA TYR A 82 -8.86 -3.47 7.50
C TYR A 82 -9.43 -4.87 7.24
N MET A 83 -10.20 -5.00 6.15
CA MET A 83 -10.89 -6.25 5.80
C MET A 83 -9.99 -7.24 5.05
N GLU A 84 -8.81 -6.81 4.62
CA GLU A 84 -7.82 -7.63 3.96
C GLU A 84 -6.82 -8.20 4.96
N ALA A 85 -6.17 -9.30 4.57
CA ALA A 85 -5.21 -9.97 5.43
C ALA A 85 -3.91 -9.15 5.56
N PRO A 86 -3.29 -9.12 6.75
CA PRO A 86 -2.06 -8.39 6.98
C PRO A 86 -0.92 -8.96 6.11
N GLU A 87 -0.28 -8.10 5.32
CA GLU A 87 0.87 -8.47 4.47
C GLU A 87 2.14 -8.74 5.28
N ARG A 88 2.31 -8.03 6.41
CA ARG A 88 3.42 -8.20 7.37
C ARG A 88 2.91 -8.81 8.69
N GLY A 89 2.57 -10.08 8.65
CA GLY A 89 1.84 -10.77 9.72
C GLY A 89 2.54 -11.05 11.05
N PHE A 90 3.71 -10.45 11.33
CA PHE A 90 4.51 -10.75 12.52
C PHE A 90 4.94 -9.53 13.34
N ASP A 91 4.39 -8.34 13.06
CA ASP A 91 4.75 -7.08 13.75
C ASP A 91 4.25 -7.00 15.22
N ILE A 92 3.41 -7.95 15.67
CA ILE A 92 3.04 -8.06 17.08
C ILE A 92 4.28 -8.39 17.93
N GLY A 93 4.47 -7.62 19.00
CA GLY A 93 5.50 -7.90 20.01
C GLY A 93 5.46 -9.33 20.54
N ASP A 94 6.63 -9.96 20.64
CA ASP A 94 6.81 -11.40 20.85
C ASP A 94 6.12 -11.98 22.10
N GLY A 95 5.70 -11.12 23.03
CA GLY A 95 4.99 -11.52 24.26
C GLY A 95 3.48 -11.78 24.13
N VAL A 96 2.79 -11.49 23.02
CA VAL A 96 1.33 -11.77 22.92
C VAL A 96 1.02 -13.25 23.04
N VAL A 97 1.76 -14.10 22.32
CA VAL A 97 1.49 -15.54 22.34
C VAL A 97 1.85 -16.16 23.70
N LEU A 98 2.90 -15.65 24.37
CA LEU A 98 3.22 -16.07 25.73
C LEU A 98 2.09 -15.70 26.71
N ARG A 99 1.50 -14.52 26.55
CA ARG A 99 0.31 -14.11 27.34
C ARG A 99 -0.90 -14.98 27.02
N LEU A 100 -1.12 -15.38 25.77
CA LEU A 100 -2.17 -16.34 25.39
C LEU A 100 -1.95 -17.69 26.08
N LEU A 101 -0.72 -18.21 26.06
CA LEU A 101 -0.39 -19.47 26.71
C LEU A 101 -0.65 -19.38 28.22
N ALA A 102 -0.20 -18.30 28.85
CA ALA A 102 -0.46 -18.05 30.27
C ALA A 102 -1.97 -17.92 30.58
N LEU A 103 -2.73 -17.24 29.71
CA LEU A 103 -4.19 -17.13 29.81
C LEU A 103 -4.83 -18.52 29.80
N MET A 104 -4.49 -19.37 28.83
CA MET A 104 -5.02 -20.73 28.71
C MET A 104 -4.65 -21.60 29.91
N ILE A 105 -3.41 -21.52 30.39
CA ILE A 105 -2.94 -22.27 31.57
C ILE A 105 -3.74 -21.85 32.82
N VAL A 106 -3.91 -20.54 33.05
CA VAL A 106 -4.63 -20.04 34.22
C VAL A 106 -6.11 -20.45 34.16
N LEU A 107 -6.77 -20.29 33.01
CA LEU A 107 -8.16 -20.69 32.86
C LEU A 107 -8.35 -22.20 33.03
N GLY A 108 -7.43 -23.00 32.47
CA GLY A 108 -7.42 -24.46 32.67
C GLY A 108 -7.23 -24.84 34.14
N ALA A 109 -6.30 -24.19 34.84
CA ALA A 109 -6.07 -24.40 36.26
C ALA A 109 -7.30 -24.05 37.11
N VAL A 110 -8.04 -22.98 36.75
CA VAL A 110 -9.30 -22.61 37.43
C VAL A 110 -10.37 -23.70 37.24
N VAL A 111 -10.52 -24.25 36.02
CA VAL A 111 -11.47 -25.35 35.76
C VAL A 111 -11.10 -26.61 36.55
N VAL A 112 -9.82 -26.99 36.54
CA VAL A 112 -9.33 -28.16 37.28
C VAL A 112 -9.51 -27.95 38.79
N ALA A 113 -9.17 -26.78 39.32
CA ALA A 113 -9.37 -26.46 40.73
C ALA A 113 -10.84 -26.52 41.12
N ALA A 114 -11.76 -25.99 40.30
CA ALA A 114 -13.19 -26.09 40.55
C ALA A 114 -13.68 -27.55 40.58
N ALA A 115 -13.18 -28.38 39.66
CA ALA A 115 -13.51 -29.81 39.61
C ALA A 115 -13.01 -30.57 40.85
N LEU A 116 -11.79 -30.26 41.30
CA LEU A 116 -11.16 -30.93 42.45
C LEU A 116 -11.74 -30.46 43.80
N LEU A 117 -12.02 -29.16 43.94
CA LEU A 117 -12.45 -28.57 45.22
C LEU A 117 -13.96 -28.62 45.43
N ALA A 118 -14.75 -28.45 44.37
CA ALA A 118 -16.21 -28.36 44.43
C ALA A 118 -16.93 -29.50 43.70
N GLY A 119 -16.18 -30.46 43.15
CA GLY A 119 -16.69 -31.65 42.47
C GLY A 119 -16.91 -31.48 40.96
N PRO A 120 -17.23 -32.59 40.26
CA PRO A 120 -17.23 -32.63 38.80
C PRO A 120 -18.29 -31.72 38.15
N ILE A 121 -19.45 -31.54 38.80
CA ILE A 121 -20.51 -30.65 38.30
C ILE A 121 -20.03 -29.19 38.33
N ALA A 122 -19.37 -28.76 39.41
CA ALA A 122 -18.82 -27.41 39.51
C ALA A 122 -17.69 -27.17 38.49
N GLY A 123 -16.86 -28.18 38.26
CA GLY A 123 -15.86 -28.17 37.18
C GLY A 123 -16.50 -27.99 35.80
N MET A 124 -17.57 -28.73 35.50
CA MET A 124 -18.31 -28.63 34.23
C MET A 124 -18.95 -27.26 34.04
N LEU A 125 -19.59 -26.71 35.07
CA LEU A 125 -20.18 -25.36 35.02
C LEU A 125 -19.12 -24.28 34.81
N THR A 126 -17.97 -24.41 35.47
CA THR A 126 -16.82 -23.51 35.28
C THR A 126 -16.28 -23.59 33.86
N LEU A 127 -16.14 -24.81 33.31
CA LEU A 127 -15.72 -25.01 31.93
C LEU A 127 -16.69 -24.35 30.95
N LEU A 128 -18.00 -24.54 31.14
CA LEU A 128 -19.03 -23.91 30.30
C LEU A 128 -18.92 -22.38 30.33
N ALA A 129 -18.73 -21.80 31.52
CA ALA A 129 -18.54 -20.36 31.68
C ALA A 129 -17.27 -19.87 30.98
N VAL A 130 -16.14 -20.58 31.14
CA VAL A 130 -14.87 -20.23 30.47
C VAL A 130 -15.01 -20.28 28.96
N VAL A 131 -15.65 -21.32 28.40
CA VAL A 131 -15.87 -21.45 26.95
C VAL A 131 -16.74 -20.31 26.44
N LEU A 132 -17.83 -19.97 27.14
CA LEU A 132 -18.72 -18.88 26.74
C LEU A 132 -18.02 -17.51 26.78
N LEU A 133 -17.12 -17.29 27.74
CA LEU A 133 -16.36 -16.04 27.89
C LEU A 133 -15.07 -16.00 27.07
N GLN A 134 -14.65 -17.12 26.47
CA GLN A 134 -13.42 -17.25 25.70
C GLN A 134 -13.29 -16.20 24.58
N PRO A 135 -14.33 -15.89 23.78
CA PRO A 135 -14.24 -14.81 22.79
C PRO A 135 -13.86 -13.47 23.42
N GLY A 136 -14.42 -13.16 24.59
CA GLY A 136 -14.13 -11.92 25.32
C GLY A 136 -12.70 -11.88 25.84
N PHE A 137 -12.19 -13.01 26.36
CA PHE A 137 -10.79 -13.11 26.81
C PHE A 137 -9.82 -12.91 25.66
N LEU A 138 -10.09 -13.49 24.49
CA LEU A 138 -9.25 -13.33 23.29
C LEU A 138 -9.30 -11.90 22.75
N ILE A 139 -10.50 -11.29 22.68
CA ILE A 139 -10.66 -9.90 22.25
C ILE A 139 -9.90 -8.95 23.18
N SER A 140 -10.11 -9.04 24.50
CA SER A 140 -9.40 -8.17 25.45
C SER A 140 -7.89 -8.39 25.39
N LEU A 141 -7.42 -9.63 25.22
CA LEU A 141 -5.99 -9.89 25.08
C LEU A 141 -5.41 -9.29 23.79
N ALA A 142 -6.13 -9.37 22.68
CA ALA A 142 -5.68 -8.87 21.38
C ALA A 142 -5.67 -7.34 21.32
N ILE A 143 -6.68 -6.71 21.92
CA ILE A 143 -6.86 -5.25 21.88
C ILE A 143 -6.08 -4.55 22.98
N ASP A 144 -6.23 -4.99 24.24
CA ASP A 144 -5.59 -4.32 25.38
C ASP A 144 -4.14 -4.76 25.60
N GLY A 145 -3.72 -5.91 25.04
CA GLY A 145 -2.42 -6.53 25.28
C GLY A 145 -2.17 -6.97 26.74
N SER A 146 -3.10 -6.74 27.68
CA SER A 146 -2.86 -6.99 29.10
C SER A 146 -3.44 -8.32 29.54
N LEU A 147 -2.57 -9.25 29.97
CA LEU A 147 -3.00 -10.55 30.50
C LEU A 147 -3.89 -10.40 31.75
N ARG A 148 -3.58 -9.44 32.62
CA ARG A 148 -4.38 -9.19 33.83
C ARG A 148 -5.79 -8.74 33.50
N ARG A 149 -5.92 -7.89 32.47
CA ARG A 149 -7.21 -7.39 31.99
C ARG A 149 -7.98 -8.50 31.29
N ALA A 150 -7.31 -9.28 30.44
CA ALA A 150 -7.90 -10.44 29.77
C ALA A 150 -8.36 -11.54 30.74
N LEU A 151 -7.67 -11.74 31.87
CA LEU A 151 -8.10 -12.70 32.90
C LEU A 151 -9.28 -12.23 33.75
N ASN A 152 -9.65 -10.95 33.68
CA ASN A 152 -10.75 -10.42 34.47
C ASN A 152 -12.10 -10.78 33.80
N PRO A 153 -12.92 -11.67 34.39
CA PRO A 153 -14.19 -12.07 33.80
C PRO A 153 -15.18 -10.91 33.66
N VAL A 154 -15.05 -9.86 34.49
CA VAL A 154 -15.90 -8.66 34.39
C VAL A 154 -15.70 -7.95 33.06
N VAL A 155 -14.49 -7.97 32.48
CA VAL A 155 -14.21 -7.37 31.17
C VAL A 155 -14.93 -8.15 30.07
N SER A 156 -14.81 -9.47 30.05
CA SER A 156 -15.49 -10.33 29.05
C SER A 156 -17.01 -10.29 29.18
N ILE A 157 -17.54 -10.33 30.41
CA ILE A 157 -18.97 -10.20 30.67
C ILE A 157 -19.46 -8.81 30.23
N GLY A 158 -18.72 -7.75 30.59
CA GLY A 158 -19.04 -6.38 30.17
C GLY A 158 -19.06 -6.22 28.65
N LEU A 159 -18.11 -6.84 27.95
CA LEU A 159 -18.07 -6.86 26.48
C LEU A 159 -19.29 -7.60 25.90
N ALA A 160 -19.61 -8.78 26.41
CA ALA A 160 -20.78 -9.54 26.00
C ALA A 160 -22.10 -8.78 26.24
N LEU A 161 -22.24 -8.11 27.40
CA LEU A 161 -23.42 -7.33 27.74
C LEU A 161 -23.57 -6.07 26.90
N ARG A 162 -22.46 -5.37 26.59
CA ARG A 162 -22.45 -4.18 25.73
C ARG A 162 -22.84 -4.51 24.29
N ILE A 163 -22.36 -5.65 23.77
CA ILE A 163 -22.71 -6.12 22.42
C ILE A 163 -24.14 -6.68 22.39
N GLY A 164 -24.56 -7.40 23.44
CA GLY A 164 -25.88 -8.01 23.57
C GLY A 164 -26.02 -9.34 22.81
N TRP A 165 -27.23 -9.64 22.33
CA TRP A 165 -27.54 -10.88 21.58
C TRP A 165 -26.58 -11.20 20.42
N PRO A 166 -26.09 -10.22 19.63
CA PRO A 166 -25.08 -10.45 18.60
C PRO A 166 -23.82 -11.19 19.07
N TYR A 167 -23.44 -11.05 20.35
CA TYR A 167 -22.33 -11.80 20.93
C TYR A 167 -22.62 -13.31 20.96
N LEU A 168 -23.83 -13.71 21.36
CA LEU A 168 -24.25 -15.11 21.37
C LEU A 168 -24.35 -15.67 19.94
N ALA A 169 -24.82 -14.86 18.98
CA ALA A 169 -24.83 -15.25 17.58
C ALA A 169 -23.40 -15.44 17.03
N ALA A 170 -22.45 -14.57 17.41
CA ALA A 170 -21.04 -14.72 17.04
C ALA A 170 -20.43 -15.96 17.69
N PHE A 171 -20.72 -16.21 18.97
CA PHE A 171 -20.32 -17.43 19.68
C PHE A 171 -20.87 -18.70 18.99
N GLY A 172 -22.14 -18.71 18.59
CA GLY A 172 -22.73 -19.79 17.83
C GLY A 172 -22.03 -20.01 16.48
N LEU A 173 -21.68 -18.94 15.77
CA LEU A 173 -20.94 -19.03 14.51
C LEU A 173 -19.50 -19.54 14.72
N LEU A 174 -18.81 -19.11 15.78
CA LEU A 174 -17.50 -19.65 16.17
C LEU A 174 -17.60 -21.16 16.45
N PHE A 175 -18.63 -21.59 17.18
CA PHE A 175 -18.88 -23.00 17.44
C PHE A 175 -19.09 -23.77 16.13
N VAL A 176 -19.89 -23.26 15.20
CA VAL A 176 -20.11 -23.88 13.88
C VAL A 176 -18.80 -23.99 13.10
N ILE A 177 -17.97 -22.95 13.07
CA ILE A 177 -16.65 -22.96 12.39
C ILE A 177 -15.76 -24.06 12.99
N GLN A 178 -15.63 -24.09 14.32
CA GLN A 178 -14.77 -25.04 15.01
C GLN A 178 -15.28 -26.49 14.89
N ALA A 179 -16.59 -26.71 15.04
CA ALA A 179 -17.20 -28.03 14.88
C ALA A 179 -17.07 -28.54 13.43
N SER A 180 -17.21 -27.65 12.44
CA SER A 180 -17.01 -27.99 11.02
C SER A 180 -15.55 -28.37 10.76
N ALA A 181 -14.59 -27.59 11.26
CA ALA A 181 -13.17 -27.87 11.13
C ALA A 181 -12.78 -29.20 11.78
N LEU A 182 -13.28 -29.47 13.00
CA LEU A 182 -13.04 -30.74 13.70
C LEU A 182 -13.64 -31.93 12.95
N THR A 183 -14.87 -31.80 12.47
CA THR A 183 -15.55 -32.88 11.72
C THR A 183 -14.82 -33.17 10.42
N ALA A 184 -14.41 -32.13 9.68
CA ALA A 184 -13.62 -32.26 8.46
C ALA A 184 -12.26 -32.91 8.76
N ALA A 185 -11.55 -32.50 9.82
CA ALA A 185 -10.30 -33.11 10.23
C ALA A 185 -10.45 -34.62 10.50
N ASN A 186 -11.50 -35.02 11.23
CA ASN A 186 -11.80 -36.43 11.51
C ASN A 186 -12.06 -37.24 10.23
N TRP A 187 -12.77 -36.65 9.25
CA TRP A 187 -13.01 -37.30 7.96
C TRP A 187 -11.72 -37.45 7.16
N LEU A 188 -10.88 -36.41 7.11
CA LEU A 188 -9.60 -36.44 6.41
C LEU A 188 -8.69 -37.52 6.99
N GLN A 189 -8.60 -37.64 8.32
CA GLN A 189 -7.83 -38.69 9.00
C GLN A 189 -8.33 -40.11 8.69
N LYS A 190 -9.63 -40.27 8.42
CA LYS A 190 -10.21 -41.57 8.10
C LYS A 190 -9.92 -42.02 6.66
N TYR A 191 -9.90 -41.09 5.71
CA TYR A 191 -9.90 -41.41 4.28
C TYR A 191 -8.59 -41.12 3.55
N LEU A 192 -7.67 -40.33 4.13
CA LEU A 192 -6.39 -39.99 3.50
C LEU A 192 -5.22 -40.78 4.10
N PRO A 193 -4.16 -41.03 3.31
CA PRO A 193 -2.89 -41.52 3.82
C PRO A 193 -2.28 -40.58 4.87
N PRO A 194 -1.44 -41.06 5.82
CA PRO A 194 -1.00 -40.28 6.98
C PRO A 194 -0.40 -38.91 6.65
N LEU A 195 0.49 -38.82 5.67
CA LEU A 195 1.14 -37.57 5.29
C LEU A 195 0.16 -36.57 4.64
N ALA A 196 -0.70 -37.05 3.74
CA ALA A 196 -1.71 -36.21 3.08
C ALA A 196 -2.79 -35.77 4.08
N SER A 197 -3.16 -36.64 5.01
CA SER A 197 -4.07 -36.34 6.09
C SER A 197 -3.52 -35.24 7.01
N ASP A 198 -2.26 -35.34 7.47
CA ASP A 198 -1.70 -34.36 8.40
C ASP A 198 -1.69 -32.94 7.80
N LEU A 199 -1.28 -32.84 6.52
CA LEU A 199 -1.33 -31.58 5.78
C LEU A 199 -2.76 -31.06 5.63
N ALA A 200 -3.70 -31.92 5.21
CA ALA A 200 -5.10 -31.51 5.03
C ALA A 200 -5.76 -31.08 6.35
N VAL A 201 -5.48 -31.79 7.45
CA VAL A 201 -5.91 -31.41 8.80
C VAL A 201 -5.29 -30.07 9.20
N GLY A 202 -4.01 -29.85 8.89
CA GLY A 202 -3.32 -28.58 9.10
C GLY A 202 -4.03 -27.42 8.41
N VAL A 203 -4.34 -27.58 7.11
CA VAL A 203 -5.08 -26.59 6.32
C VAL A 203 -6.42 -26.25 6.97
N VAL A 204 -7.23 -27.27 7.28
CA VAL A 204 -8.57 -27.07 7.85
C VAL A 204 -8.53 -26.44 9.24
N THR A 205 -7.55 -26.82 10.06
CA THR A 205 -7.37 -26.27 11.41
C THR A 205 -6.95 -24.80 11.37
N ILE A 206 -5.97 -24.46 10.52
CA ILE A 206 -5.49 -23.09 10.34
C ILE A 206 -6.59 -22.23 9.71
N TRP A 207 -7.32 -22.76 8.73
CA TRP A 207 -8.49 -22.10 8.15
C TRP A 207 -9.53 -21.74 9.21
N GLY A 208 -9.92 -22.71 10.05
CA GLY A 208 -10.92 -22.50 11.09
C GLY A 208 -10.48 -21.43 12.09
N LEU A 209 -9.21 -21.47 12.49
CA LEU A 209 -8.62 -20.49 13.39
C LEU A 209 -8.61 -19.08 12.77
N PHE A 210 -8.17 -18.93 11.53
CA PHE A 210 -8.12 -17.62 10.87
C PHE A 210 -9.51 -17.04 10.65
N ALA A 211 -10.48 -17.87 10.24
CA ALA A 211 -11.88 -17.45 10.11
C ALA A 211 -12.48 -17.03 11.46
N ALA A 212 -12.16 -17.75 12.54
CA ALA A 212 -12.61 -17.42 13.89
C ALA A 212 -12.02 -16.09 14.38
N PHE A 213 -10.71 -15.87 14.22
CA PHE A 213 -10.08 -14.62 14.64
C PHE A 213 -10.50 -13.43 13.78
N HIS A 214 -10.73 -13.63 12.48
CA HIS A 214 -11.32 -12.60 11.61
C HIS A 214 -12.75 -12.25 12.04
N LEU A 215 -13.58 -13.24 12.38
CA LEU A 215 -14.93 -13.00 12.94
C LEU A 215 -14.88 -12.20 14.24
N LEU A 216 -13.96 -12.54 15.16
CA LEU A 216 -13.77 -11.81 16.42
C LEU A 216 -13.35 -10.35 16.16
N GLY A 217 -12.39 -10.14 15.27
CA GLY A 217 -11.95 -8.79 14.89
C GLY A 217 -13.07 -8.00 14.23
N TYR A 218 -13.83 -8.63 13.33
CA TYR A 218 -14.98 -8.00 12.69
C TYR A 218 -16.08 -7.66 13.69
N LEU A 219 -16.30 -8.48 14.72
CA LEU A 219 -17.25 -8.18 15.79
C LEU A 219 -16.82 -6.93 16.56
N VAL A 220 -15.52 -6.79 16.88
CA VAL A 220 -15.00 -5.57 17.51
C VAL A 220 -15.19 -4.37 16.59
N TYR A 221 -14.85 -4.49 15.31
CA TYR A 221 -15.05 -3.43 14.32
C TYR A 221 -16.52 -3.05 14.16
N GLN A 222 -17.44 -4.00 14.12
CA GLN A 222 -18.87 -3.71 13.96
C GLN A 222 -19.44 -2.94 15.17
N TYR A 223 -18.98 -3.26 16.38
CA TYR A 223 -19.46 -2.66 17.63
C TYR A 223 -18.46 -1.67 18.23
N HIS A 224 -17.53 -1.13 17.43
CA HIS A 224 -16.41 -0.30 17.91
C HIS A 224 -16.90 0.92 18.70
N GLU A 225 -17.97 1.59 18.24
CA GLU A 225 -18.54 2.75 18.93
C GLU A 225 -19.04 2.42 20.35
N VAL A 226 -19.74 1.28 20.51
CA VAL A 226 -20.29 0.84 21.82
C VAL A 226 -19.18 0.33 22.74
N LEU A 227 -18.13 -0.24 22.15
CA LEU A 227 -16.95 -0.71 22.88
C LEU A 227 -16.01 0.44 23.26
N GLY A 228 -16.18 1.63 22.66
CA GLY A 228 -15.25 2.75 22.81
C GLY A 228 -13.89 2.47 22.14
N TYR A 229 -13.90 1.67 21.07
CA TYR A 229 -12.74 1.34 20.26
C TYR A 229 -12.71 2.26 19.04
N GLU A 230 -11.55 2.85 18.74
CA GLU A 230 -11.35 3.71 17.56
C GLU A 230 -10.52 2.92 16.52
N PRO A 231 -11.13 2.50 15.39
CA PRO A 231 -10.42 1.74 14.36
C PRO A 231 -9.37 2.60 13.65
N ALA A 232 -8.14 2.09 13.50
CA ALA A 232 -7.06 2.82 12.84
C ALA A 232 -7.38 3.18 11.37
N ALA A 233 -8.12 2.34 10.64
CA ALA A 233 -8.51 2.62 9.27
C ALA A 233 -9.42 3.86 9.15
N ASP A 234 -10.20 4.19 10.19
CA ASP A 234 -11.02 5.41 10.21
C ASP A 234 -10.14 6.66 10.37
N ASP A 235 -9.05 6.56 11.14
CA ASP A 235 -8.05 7.62 11.26
C ASP A 235 -7.26 7.80 9.97
N ASP A 236 -6.79 6.72 9.33
CA ASP A 236 -6.10 6.76 8.04
C ASP A 236 -6.99 7.39 6.96
N ALA A 237 -8.26 6.99 6.89
CA ALA A 237 -9.23 7.58 5.98
C ALA A 237 -9.49 9.06 6.30
N THR A 238 -9.45 9.44 7.58
CA THR A 238 -9.62 10.84 7.99
C THR A 238 -8.40 11.69 7.65
N HIS A 239 -7.18 11.17 7.82
CA HIS A 239 -5.95 11.85 7.43
C HIS A 239 -5.83 11.97 5.91
N ALA A 240 -6.17 10.92 5.17
CA ALA A 240 -6.24 10.96 3.70
C ALA A 240 -7.27 11.99 3.22
N ARG A 241 -8.43 12.10 3.87
CA ARG A 241 -9.43 13.16 3.57
C ARG A 241 -8.99 14.57 3.96
N HIS A 242 -8.05 14.70 4.90
CA HIS A 242 -7.49 15.98 5.31
C HIS A 242 -6.28 16.41 4.46
N ASP A 243 -5.75 15.53 3.60
CA ASP A 243 -4.79 15.95 2.60
C ASP A 243 -5.50 16.88 1.59
N PRO A 244 -5.11 18.17 1.52
CA PRO A 244 -5.74 19.12 0.61
C PRO A 244 -5.64 18.68 -0.85
N ASP A 245 -4.60 17.92 -1.22
CA ASP A 245 -4.47 17.39 -2.58
C ASP A 245 -5.45 16.26 -2.87
N GLN A 246 -5.67 15.35 -1.90
CA GLN A 246 -6.60 14.23 -2.08
C GLN A 246 -8.03 14.73 -2.25
N ARG A 247 -8.43 15.75 -1.48
CA ARG A 247 -9.76 16.36 -1.61
C ARG A 247 -9.97 16.97 -3.00
N VAL A 248 -8.94 17.64 -3.54
CA VAL A 248 -8.95 18.22 -4.89
C VAL A 248 -9.01 17.13 -5.95
N LEU A 249 -8.28 16.02 -5.77
CA LEU A 249 -8.32 14.87 -6.68
C LEU A 249 -9.71 14.22 -6.71
N ASP A 250 -10.30 13.95 -5.55
CA ASP A 250 -11.62 13.33 -5.43
C ASP A 250 -12.70 14.19 -6.11
N GLU A 251 -12.66 15.51 -5.89
CA GLU A 251 -13.58 16.48 -6.48
C GLU A 251 -13.38 16.60 -8.01
N ALA A 252 -12.13 16.69 -8.48
CA ALA A 252 -11.82 16.73 -9.90
C ALA A 252 -12.24 15.44 -10.62
N GLU A 253 -12.01 14.26 -10.02
CA GLU A 253 -12.46 12.99 -10.56
C GLU A 253 -13.97 12.86 -10.59
N GLN A 254 -14.67 13.40 -9.59
CA GLN A 254 -16.12 13.44 -9.59
C GLN A 254 -16.64 14.27 -10.77
N PHE A 255 -16.10 15.46 -11.00
CA PHE A 255 -16.43 16.26 -12.18
C PHE A 255 -16.19 15.51 -13.49
N VAL A 256 -15.09 14.75 -13.59
CA VAL A 256 -14.82 13.91 -14.77
C VAL A 256 -15.86 12.79 -14.93
N ARG A 257 -16.22 12.10 -13.85
CA ARG A 257 -17.26 11.05 -13.86
C ARG A 257 -18.64 11.59 -14.28
N ASP A 258 -18.94 12.81 -13.86
CA ASP A 258 -20.21 13.49 -14.16
C ASP A 258 -20.23 14.11 -15.57
N GLY A 259 -19.14 13.98 -16.35
CA GLY A 259 -19.01 14.53 -17.71
C GLY A 259 -18.60 16.01 -17.76
N HIS A 260 -18.34 16.63 -16.61
CA HIS A 260 -17.95 18.02 -16.41
C HIS A 260 -16.42 18.19 -16.47
N ALA A 261 -15.81 17.82 -17.61
CA ALA A 261 -14.35 17.86 -17.75
C ALA A 261 -13.75 19.28 -17.72
N VAL A 262 -14.53 20.31 -18.10
CA VAL A 262 -14.07 21.70 -18.10
C VAL A 262 -13.94 22.23 -16.67
N GLU A 263 -14.87 21.87 -15.80
CA GLU A 263 -14.92 22.21 -14.38
C GLU A 263 -13.76 21.56 -13.64
N ALA A 264 -13.49 20.27 -13.91
CA ALA A 264 -12.33 19.57 -13.38
C ALA A 264 -11.01 20.27 -13.75
N LEU A 265 -10.88 20.69 -15.02
CA LEU A 265 -9.71 21.44 -15.50
C LEU A 265 -9.57 22.81 -14.81
N GLN A 266 -10.67 23.52 -14.57
CA GLN A 266 -10.65 24.81 -13.88
C GLN A 266 -10.24 24.67 -12.41
N LEU A 267 -10.78 23.67 -11.72
CA LEU A 267 -10.43 23.36 -10.33
C LEU A 267 -8.92 23.06 -10.19
N LEU A 268 -8.42 22.10 -10.98
CA LEU A 268 -7.01 21.69 -10.94
C LEU A 268 -6.08 22.84 -11.34
N ARG A 269 -6.46 23.65 -12.33
CA ARG A 269 -5.71 24.86 -12.71
C ARG A 269 -5.63 25.86 -11.57
N GLY A 270 -6.72 26.06 -10.82
CA GLY A 270 -6.75 26.95 -9.66
C GLY A 270 -5.74 26.52 -8.60
N GLU A 271 -5.73 25.22 -8.28
CA GLU A 271 -4.86 24.64 -7.26
C GLU A 271 -3.38 24.65 -7.65
N VAL A 272 -3.06 24.25 -8.88
CA VAL A 272 -1.67 24.27 -9.39
C VAL A 272 -1.10 25.69 -9.43
N ARG A 273 -1.94 26.72 -9.62
CA ARG A 273 -1.50 28.13 -9.63
C ARG A 273 -1.41 28.75 -8.24
N SER A 274 -2.19 28.27 -7.28
CA SER A 274 -2.29 28.90 -5.95
C SER A 274 -1.22 28.39 -4.98
N ARG A 275 -0.78 27.13 -5.12
CA ARG A 275 0.16 26.49 -4.20
C ARG A 275 0.96 25.36 -4.87
N ALA A 276 1.99 24.88 -4.19
CA ALA A 276 2.64 23.63 -4.56
C ALA A 276 1.68 22.45 -4.26
N VAL A 277 1.43 21.63 -5.28
CA VAL A 277 0.58 20.43 -5.19
C VAL A 277 1.40 19.16 -5.44
N SER A 278 0.85 18.02 -5.03
CA SER A 278 1.46 16.70 -5.22
C SER A 278 1.58 16.31 -6.69
N LEU A 279 2.46 15.34 -6.95
CA LEU A 279 2.65 14.79 -8.30
C LEU A 279 1.37 14.15 -8.88
N ALA A 280 0.48 13.65 -8.02
CA ALA A 280 -0.80 13.06 -8.43
C ALA A 280 -1.75 14.12 -9.02
N VAL A 281 -1.81 15.31 -8.41
CA VAL A 281 -2.59 16.45 -8.94
C VAL A 281 -2.04 16.88 -10.30
N HIS A 282 -0.72 17.02 -10.42
CA HIS A 282 -0.08 17.33 -11.70
C HIS A 282 -0.38 16.27 -12.78
N GLU A 283 -0.39 14.99 -12.41
CA GLU A 283 -0.65 13.88 -13.33
C GLU A 283 -2.09 13.86 -13.84
N LEU A 284 -3.08 14.05 -12.95
CA LEU A 284 -4.48 14.14 -13.35
C LEU A 284 -4.69 15.37 -14.25
N TYR A 285 -4.12 16.52 -13.89
CA TYR A 285 -4.24 17.73 -14.69
C TYR A 285 -3.59 17.57 -16.07
N GLN A 286 -2.39 16.97 -16.16
CA GLN A 286 -1.73 16.65 -17.42
C GLN A 286 -2.62 15.75 -18.30
N ARG A 287 -3.23 14.72 -17.70
CA ARG A 287 -4.10 13.77 -18.42
C ARG A 287 -5.34 14.46 -19.00
N LEU A 288 -5.97 15.37 -18.25
CA LEU A 288 -7.13 16.12 -18.72
C LEU A 288 -6.75 17.18 -19.77
N LEU A 289 -5.57 17.79 -19.68
CA LEU A 289 -5.09 18.72 -20.71
C LEU A 289 -4.84 18.01 -22.05
N ARG A 290 -4.36 16.75 -22.02
CA ARG A 290 -4.19 15.93 -23.23
C ARG A 290 -5.51 15.67 -23.93
N SER A 291 -6.58 15.40 -23.20
CA SER A 291 -7.91 15.14 -23.79
C SER A 291 -8.64 16.42 -24.20
N GLY A 292 -8.35 17.55 -23.55
CA GLY A 292 -9.04 18.84 -23.76
C GLY A 292 -8.55 19.68 -24.96
N GLY A 293 -7.49 19.27 -25.66
CA GLY A 293 -7.05 19.90 -26.92
C GLY A 293 -6.45 21.31 -26.82
N ARG A 294 -6.12 21.79 -25.61
CA ARG A 294 -5.51 23.12 -25.40
C ARG A 294 -3.97 22.99 -25.38
N ALA A 295 -3.37 22.99 -26.57
CA ALA A 295 -1.94 22.75 -26.77
C ALA A 295 -1.04 23.70 -25.96
N ASP A 296 -1.35 24.99 -25.91
CA ASP A 296 -0.55 25.98 -25.17
C ASP A 296 -0.55 25.73 -23.65
N ASP A 297 -1.70 25.39 -23.08
CA ASP A 297 -1.80 25.09 -21.65
C ASP A 297 -1.12 23.77 -21.30
N LEU A 298 -1.24 22.77 -22.19
CA LEU A 298 -0.53 21.51 -22.06
C LEU A 298 0.98 21.73 -22.09
N ARG A 299 1.46 22.57 -23.01
CA ARG A 299 2.88 22.94 -23.12
C ARG A 299 3.37 23.60 -21.85
N GLU A 300 2.68 24.62 -21.36
CA GLU A 300 3.09 25.35 -20.16
C GLU A 300 3.04 24.47 -18.91
N HIS A 301 1.98 23.68 -18.73
CA HIS A 301 1.90 22.74 -17.60
C HIS A 301 2.97 21.64 -17.68
N SER A 302 3.28 21.15 -18.88
CA SER A 302 4.35 20.15 -19.06
C SER A 302 5.70 20.67 -18.59
N ARG A 303 6.01 21.96 -18.83
CA ARG A 303 7.24 22.60 -18.32
C ARG A 303 7.26 22.64 -16.79
N GLN A 304 6.16 23.03 -16.18
CA GLN A 304 6.01 23.07 -14.71
C GLN A 304 6.08 21.66 -14.09
N TYR A 305 5.46 20.67 -14.73
CA TYR A 305 5.44 19.30 -14.25
C TYR A 305 6.80 18.63 -14.38
N ILE A 306 7.54 18.84 -15.49
CA ILE A 306 8.94 18.39 -15.62
C ILE A 306 9.79 19.00 -14.50
N ASN A 307 9.66 20.31 -14.25
CA ASN A 307 10.37 20.96 -13.16
C ASN A 307 10.05 20.31 -11.79
N ARG A 308 8.78 20.02 -11.51
CA ARG A 308 8.38 19.34 -10.26
C ARG A 308 8.92 17.92 -10.18
N LEU A 309 8.89 17.16 -11.26
CA LEU A 309 9.45 15.80 -11.32
C LEU A 309 10.96 15.79 -11.06
N LEU A 310 11.69 16.78 -11.57
CA LEU A 310 13.13 16.92 -11.31
C LEU A 310 13.43 17.27 -9.84
N GLN A 311 12.63 18.15 -9.22
CA GLN A 311 12.75 18.47 -7.79
C GLN A 311 12.53 17.23 -6.90
N GLU A 312 11.57 16.38 -7.26
CA GLU A 312 11.26 15.11 -6.57
C GLU A 312 12.17 13.94 -7.00
N LYS A 313 13.22 14.21 -7.79
CA LYS A 313 14.17 13.20 -8.32
C LYS A 313 13.52 12.08 -9.15
N GLN A 314 12.36 12.33 -9.73
CA GLN A 314 11.61 11.42 -10.61
C GLN A 314 12.11 11.52 -12.06
N GLU A 315 13.41 11.39 -12.28
CA GLU A 315 14.07 11.65 -13.58
C GLU A 315 13.50 10.80 -14.72
N ARG A 316 13.21 9.51 -14.48
CA ARG A 316 12.64 8.61 -15.49
C ARG A 316 11.27 9.10 -15.99
N ARG A 317 10.43 9.61 -15.08
CA ARG A 317 9.12 10.18 -15.43
C ARG A 317 9.28 11.51 -16.17
N ALA A 318 10.25 12.34 -15.75
CA ALA A 318 10.57 13.59 -16.44
C ALA A 318 11.02 13.34 -17.89
N LEU A 319 11.86 12.32 -18.15
CA LEU A 319 12.27 11.95 -19.50
C LEU A 319 11.10 11.44 -20.37
N ALA A 320 10.20 10.65 -19.78
CA ALA A 320 9.01 10.19 -20.50
C ALA A 320 8.11 11.37 -20.91
N LEU A 321 7.90 12.32 -20.00
CA LEU A 321 7.12 13.53 -20.27
C LEU A 321 7.81 14.45 -21.28
N LEU A 322 9.14 14.59 -21.20
CA LEU A 322 9.93 15.37 -22.17
C LEU A 322 9.79 14.79 -23.58
N ARG A 323 9.87 13.46 -23.73
CA ARG A 323 9.69 12.80 -25.02
C ARG A 323 8.33 13.11 -25.62
N GLU A 324 7.29 12.93 -24.83
CA GLU A 324 5.93 13.19 -25.29
C GLU A 324 5.74 14.67 -25.68
N ALA A 325 6.33 15.58 -24.91
CA ALA A 325 6.27 17.00 -25.22
C ALA A 325 7.01 17.35 -26.52
N LEU A 326 8.18 16.75 -26.78
CA LEU A 326 8.95 16.94 -28.02
C LEU A 326 8.30 16.25 -29.24
N ASP A 327 7.63 15.12 -29.04
CA ASP A 327 6.87 14.44 -30.09
C ASP A 327 5.66 15.30 -30.54
N ALA A 328 5.08 16.08 -29.62
CA ALA A 328 3.98 16.99 -29.90
C ALA A 328 4.44 18.38 -30.42
N ASP A 329 5.52 18.92 -29.85
CA ASP A 329 6.12 20.21 -30.19
C ASP A 329 7.65 20.05 -30.28
N PRO A 330 8.23 19.99 -31.49
CA PRO A 330 9.68 19.88 -31.67
C PRO A 330 10.48 21.05 -31.07
N ASP A 331 9.83 22.18 -30.76
CA ASP A 331 10.41 23.36 -30.13
C ASP A 331 10.09 23.44 -28.63
N PHE A 332 9.61 22.34 -28.04
CA PHE A 332 9.39 22.25 -26.61
C PHE A 332 10.71 22.38 -25.85
N ALA A 333 10.74 23.30 -24.89
CA ALA A 333 11.88 23.49 -24.00
C ALA A 333 11.40 23.46 -22.55
N PRO A 334 12.19 22.88 -21.62
CA PRO A 334 11.84 22.82 -20.20
C PRO A 334 11.71 24.22 -19.56
N LEU A 335 11.37 24.27 -18.28
CA LEU A 335 11.12 25.56 -17.62
C LEU A 335 12.40 26.40 -17.51
N LEU A 336 13.53 25.75 -17.19
CA LEU A 336 14.82 26.40 -16.98
C LEU A 336 15.89 25.89 -17.97
N PRO A 337 16.83 26.75 -18.41
CA PRO A 337 17.93 26.34 -19.29
C PRO A 337 18.76 25.17 -18.75
N GLU A 338 19.08 25.18 -17.46
CA GLU A 338 19.95 24.19 -16.82
C GLU A 338 19.32 22.78 -16.84
N GLN A 339 17.98 22.71 -16.85
CA GLN A 339 17.24 21.46 -16.95
C GLN A 339 17.46 20.78 -18.31
N ALA A 340 17.71 21.53 -19.38
CA ALA A 340 17.98 20.96 -20.69
C ALA A 340 19.29 20.14 -20.68
N SER A 341 20.34 20.68 -20.06
CA SER A 341 21.61 19.97 -19.86
C SER A 341 21.42 18.69 -19.04
N LEU A 342 20.72 18.81 -17.90
CA LEU A 342 20.44 17.70 -17.00
C LEU A 342 19.66 16.57 -17.70
N LEU A 343 18.55 16.92 -18.37
CA LEU A 343 17.69 15.96 -19.05
C LEU A 343 18.42 15.30 -20.24
N ALA A 344 19.23 16.05 -20.99
CA ALA A 344 20.03 15.50 -22.07
C ALA A 344 21.06 14.49 -21.55
N GLU A 345 21.76 14.80 -20.45
CA GLU A 345 22.71 13.88 -19.82
C GLU A 345 22.01 12.61 -19.32
N ARG A 346 20.88 12.75 -18.60
CA ARG A 346 20.10 11.59 -18.13
C ARG A 346 19.55 10.75 -19.28
N ALA A 347 19.12 11.38 -20.37
CA ALA A 347 18.68 10.67 -21.57
C ALA A 347 19.82 9.86 -22.21
N GLN A 348 21.04 10.40 -22.28
CA GLN A 348 22.22 9.68 -22.79
C GLN A 348 22.57 8.49 -21.90
N LEU A 349 22.61 8.67 -20.58
CA LEU A 349 22.87 7.57 -19.62
C LEU A 349 21.82 6.46 -19.73
N ALA A 350 20.56 6.81 -20.05
CA ALA A 350 19.49 5.86 -20.28
C ALA A 350 19.48 5.25 -21.70
N GLY A 351 20.47 5.55 -22.54
CA GLY A 351 20.56 5.07 -23.94
C GLY A 351 19.57 5.73 -24.90
N GLN A 352 18.90 6.81 -24.49
CA GLN A 352 17.88 7.52 -25.27
C GLN A 352 18.51 8.66 -26.10
N PHE A 353 19.48 8.34 -26.95
CA PHE A 353 20.29 9.32 -27.68
C PHE A 353 19.48 10.27 -28.56
N LYS A 354 18.43 9.78 -29.23
CA LYS A 354 17.53 10.62 -30.04
C LYS A 354 16.85 11.69 -29.19
N LEU A 355 16.32 11.31 -28.02
CA LEU A 355 15.69 12.25 -27.08
C LEU A 355 16.67 13.31 -26.59
N ALA A 356 17.91 12.91 -26.29
CA ALA A 356 18.96 13.84 -25.90
C ALA A 356 19.27 14.86 -27.03
N LEU A 357 19.40 14.38 -28.27
CA LEU A 357 19.65 15.23 -29.43
C LEU A 357 18.50 16.22 -29.68
N ASP A 358 17.26 15.73 -29.68
CA ASP A 358 16.07 16.55 -29.93
C ASP A 358 15.91 17.62 -28.82
N GLY A 359 16.12 17.24 -27.55
CA GLY A 359 16.10 18.16 -26.42
C GLY A 359 17.18 19.25 -26.50
N LEU A 360 18.41 18.90 -26.88
CA LEU A 360 19.49 19.89 -27.06
C LEU A 360 19.22 20.83 -28.23
N ARG A 361 18.65 20.33 -29.33
CA ARG A 361 18.25 21.16 -30.48
C ARG A 361 17.14 22.14 -30.11
N ALA A 362 16.13 21.67 -29.40
CA ALA A 362 15.04 22.53 -28.91
C ALA A 362 15.56 23.59 -27.94
N ALA A 363 16.45 23.23 -27.00
CA ALA A 363 17.07 24.17 -26.07
C ALA A 363 17.87 25.27 -26.78
N ARG A 364 18.66 24.92 -27.82
CA ARG A 364 19.40 25.91 -28.63
C ARG A 364 18.49 26.91 -29.34
N ARG A 365 17.33 26.46 -29.82
CA ARG A 365 16.35 27.35 -30.47
C ARG A 365 15.64 28.23 -29.44
N ALA A 366 15.29 27.66 -28.28
CA ALA A 366 14.62 28.39 -27.20
C ALA A 366 15.51 29.45 -26.54
N TRP A 367 16.81 29.16 -26.37
CA TRP A 367 17.74 30.04 -25.66
C TRP A 367 19.05 30.28 -26.44
N PRO A 368 19.02 31.06 -27.53
CA PRO A 368 20.18 31.31 -28.38
C PRO A 368 21.30 32.13 -27.72
N LYS A 369 21.03 32.74 -26.55
CA LYS A 369 21.98 33.56 -25.76
C LYS A 369 22.36 32.94 -24.42
N ALA A 370 21.93 31.71 -24.14
CA ALA A 370 22.27 31.04 -22.89
C ALA A 370 23.78 30.74 -22.81
N PRO A 371 24.41 30.81 -21.63
CA PRO A 371 25.82 30.48 -21.47
C PRO A 371 26.12 29.01 -21.85
N GLU A 372 25.13 28.12 -21.71
CA GLU A 372 25.22 26.71 -22.10
C GLU A 372 25.10 26.47 -23.61
N PHE A 373 24.82 27.49 -24.43
CA PHE A 373 24.59 27.33 -25.88
C PHE A 373 25.72 26.57 -26.58
N SER A 374 26.97 26.93 -26.27
CA SER A 374 28.16 26.25 -26.81
C SER A 374 28.23 24.78 -26.39
N ALA A 375 27.91 24.49 -25.12
CA ALA A 375 27.92 23.14 -24.58
C ALA A 375 26.82 22.26 -25.21
N TRP A 376 25.60 22.80 -25.36
CA TRP A 376 24.51 22.10 -26.04
C TRP A 376 24.82 21.84 -27.52
N SER A 377 25.47 22.79 -28.18
CA SER A 377 25.88 22.66 -29.58
C SER A 377 26.94 21.57 -29.75
N LEU A 378 27.93 21.53 -28.86
CA LEU A 378 28.93 20.46 -28.82
C LEU A 378 28.28 19.09 -28.58
N GLY A 379 27.42 18.97 -27.57
CA GLY A 379 26.73 17.71 -27.26
C GLY A 379 25.85 17.21 -28.41
N ALA A 380 25.10 18.11 -29.05
CA ALA A 380 24.29 17.77 -30.21
C ALA A 380 25.14 17.35 -31.43
N ALA A 381 26.26 18.03 -31.68
CA ALA A 381 27.16 17.69 -32.76
C ALA A 381 27.83 16.32 -32.56
N LEU A 382 28.27 16.01 -31.34
CA LEU A 382 28.84 14.70 -31.01
C LEU A 382 27.81 13.58 -31.19
N LEU A 383 26.57 13.78 -30.74
CA LEU A 383 25.50 12.80 -30.96
C LEU A 383 25.20 12.59 -32.46
N LEU A 384 25.23 13.65 -33.27
CA LEU A 384 25.02 13.55 -34.73
C LEU A 384 26.13 12.79 -35.42
N ALA A 385 27.39 13.08 -35.10
CA ALA A 385 28.52 12.41 -35.70
C ALA A 385 28.61 10.94 -35.28
N GLU A 386 28.56 10.67 -33.98
CA GLU A 386 28.80 9.31 -33.45
C GLU A 386 27.62 8.36 -33.60
N ARG A 387 26.37 8.88 -33.56
CA ARG A 387 25.17 8.03 -33.56
C ARG A 387 24.35 8.11 -34.83
N CYS A 388 24.39 9.23 -35.54
CA CYS A 388 23.63 9.42 -36.78
C CYS A 388 24.51 9.38 -38.04
N GLY A 389 25.83 9.46 -37.91
CA GLY A 389 26.76 9.55 -39.06
C GLY A 389 26.59 10.82 -39.89
N ASP A 390 25.95 11.85 -39.34
CA ASP A 390 25.67 13.11 -40.07
C ASP A 390 26.72 14.17 -39.74
N ASP A 391 27.93 13.94 -40.26
CA ASP A 391 29.09 14.80 -40.05
C ASP A 391 28.87 16.20 -40.66
N ALA A 392 28.07 16.30 -41.71
CA ALA A 392 27.75 17.58 -42.35
C ALA A 392 26.96 18.47 -41.39
N GLN A 393 25.87 17.95 -40.80
CA GLN A 393 25.11 18.69 -39.80
C GLN A 393 25.92 18.93 -38.52
N ALA A 394 26.72 17.95 -38.07
CA ALA A 394 27.58 18.13 -36.90
C ALA A 394 28.58 19.28 -37.09
N ARG A 395 29.24 19.38 -38.25
CA ARG A 395 30.16 20.49 -38.59
C ARG A 395 29.42 21.84 -38.62
N ALA A 396 28.24 21.90 -39.23
CA ALA A 396 27.45 23.13 -39.29
C ALA A 396 27.08 23.64 -37.88
N LEU A 397 26.70 22.73 -36.97
CA LEU A 397 26.39 23.08 -35.58
C LEU A 397 27.61 23.63 -34.82
N LEU A 398 28.78 23.01 -35.01
CA LEU A 398 30.02 23.44 -34.36
C LEU A 398 30.49 24.80 -34.88
N GLN A 399 30.37 25.06 -36.18
CA GLN A 399 30.72 26.35 -36.78
C GLN A 399 29.81 27.48 -36.28
N ASP A 400 28.50 27.25 -36.19
CA ASP A 400 27.54 28.22 -35.62
C ASP A 400 27.85 28.51 -34.15
N ALA A 401 28.20 27.49 -33.37
CA ALA A 401 28.59 27.66 -31.98
C ALA A 401 29.91 28.43 -31.82
N LEU A 402 30.92 28.15 -32.66
CA LEU A 402 32.20 28.86 -32.63
C LEU A 402 32.07 30.35 -32.93
N ALA A 403 31.18 30.73 -33.85
CA ALA A 403 30.93 32.12 -34.18
C ALA A 403 30.34 32.93 -33.01
N ARG A 404 29.70 32.25 -32.04
CA ARG A 404 28.98 32.87 -30.92
C ARG A 404 29.63 32.61 -29.56
N CYS A 405 30.59 31.68 -29.48
CA CYS A 405 31.24 31.31 -28.23
C CYS A 405 32.20 32.43 -27.82
N GLU A 406 32.04 32.97 -26.62
CA GLU A 406 32.98 33.96 -26.05
C GLU A 406 34.02 33.30 -25.12
N ASP A 407 33.65 32.20 -24.45
CA ASP A 407 34.51 31.42 -23.54
C ASP A 407 35.62 30.66 -24.28
N GLU A 408 36.87 30.93 -23.91
CA GLU A 408 38.07 30.34 -24.52
C GLU A 408 38.17 28.82 -24.28
N ALA A 409 37.74 28.31 -23.12
CA ALA A 409 37.81 26.88 -22.82
C ALA A 409 36.78 26.09 -23.64
N GLN A 410 35.57 26.62 -23.80
CA GLN A 410 34.53 26.06 -24.67
C GLN A 410 34.94 26.16 -26.15
N ARG A 411 35.53 27.28 -26.57
CA ARG A 411 36.04 27.48 -27.93
C ARG A 411 37.09 26.43 -28.30
N GLY A 412 38.02 26.13 -27.40
CA GLY A 412 39.01 25.06 -27.60
C GLY A 412 38.39 23.68 -27.81
N LYS A 413 37.34 23.33 -27.03
CA LYS A 413 36.62 22.05 -27.19
C LYS A 413 35.88 21.97 -28.54
N LEU A 414 35.22 23.05 -28.95
CA LEU A 414 34.52 23.13 -30.23
C LEU A 414 35.49 23.00 -31.42
N GLN A 415 36.64 23.67 -31.38
CA GLN A 415 37.69 23.56 -32.42
C GLN A 415 38.26 22.14 -32.50
N ALA A 416 38.52 21.50 -31.36
CA ALA A 416 39.00 20.12 -31.31
C ALA A 416 37.99 19.15 -31.93
N ALA A 417 36.71 19.28 -31.60
CA ALA A 417 35.64 18.47 -32.19
C ALA A 417 35.52 18.70 -33.71
N LEU A 418 35.59 19.95 -34.17
CA LEU A 418 35.54 20.27 -35.59
C LEU A 418 36.72 19.65 -36.35
N LYS A 419 37.93 19.72 -35.77
CA LYS A 419 39.13 19.10 -36.34
C LYS A 419 39.00 17.59 -36.43
N ALA A 420 38.47 16.92 -35.40
CA ALA A 420 38.26 15.48 -35.42
C ALA A 420 37.33 15.05 -36.57
N LEU A 421 36.24 15.79 -36.82
CA LEU A 421 35.33 15.52 -37.93
C LEU A 421 35.95 15.75 -39.31
N THR A 422 37.00 16.57 -39.42
CA THR A 422 37.72 16.79 -40.70
C THR A 422 38.76 15.73 -41.03
N ILE A 423 39.20 14.96 -40.03
CA ILE A 423 40.27 13.95 -40.18
C ILE A 423 39.68 12.54 -40.43
N ALA A 424 38.43 12.28 -40.04
CA ALA A 424 37.75 11.02 -40.32
C ALA A 424 37.53 10.84 -41.85
N PRO A 425 38.04 9.77 -42.49
CA PRO A 425 37.72 9.47 -43.87
C PRO A 425 36.25 9.03 -43.99
N ALA A 426 35.62 9.45 -45.09
CA ALA A 426 34.21 9.22 -45.42
C ALA A 426 33.79 7.74 -45.48
#